data_AF-A0A9P1CKD5-F1
#
_entry.id   AF-A0A9P1CKD5-F1
#
_cell.length_a   1.000
_cell.length_b   1.000
_cell.length_c   1.000
_cell.angle_alpha   90.00
_cell.angle_beta   90.00
_cell.angle_gamma   90.00
#
_symmetry.space_group_name_H-M   'P 1'
#
loop_
_entity.id
_entity.type
_entity.pdbx_description
1 polymer ?
#
loop_
_entity_poly.entity_id
_entity_poly.type
_entity_poly.pdbx_seq_one_letter_code
_entity_poly.pdbx_strand_id
1 'polypeptide(L)'
;MRVAWLFTAILDSQLSCATETIAMLQRRSLERCKPPTFDILGPEQLTPDARAANFTKGLRLFGLEILGMSGVPPDALLHAGTVVAAYVDSDEDSCPDDPLVSRSMRQQNATLVMFRDPKEADAWFDVADPCFLRPETCDPGFAKFLQFRWLQDLYADETGYGACPDKSISCPGMTERDAALEECLHVISDTGYAKAYPSAFATEKGSQLAVAIETLYHDCEFSFNCTPVATPSSAGLGSAPRRWGRRKLRGRFSIKLGAESAGKKNCTQYAMTSRGPQWIRGSCQGFYHYADTTCDYACLLTEGFYWSLTSLLGGQDACECHARKDHYRCCSISDEWRPCTSHEMRSLDLAGAAYRLLAGLDPSRQRLGYVLPSKLPNGTYQGHQSTTLQRSCRRPTSAPPINIGCPNGSLLEPPCPDSRWCL
;
A
#
# COMPACT_ATOMS: atom_id res chain seq x y z
N MET A 1 -32.98 25.41 -41.10
CA MET A 1 -32.37 25.37 -39.75
C MET A 1 -32.69 24.12 -38.91
N ARG A 2 -33.68 23.26 -39.24
CA ARG A 2 -33.98 22.05 -38.45
C ARG A 2 -33.30 20.74 -38.91
N VAL A 3 -32.71 20.70 -40.11
CA VAL A 3 -32.08 19.49 -40.65
C VAL A 3 -30.64 19.31 -40.15
N ALA A 4 -29.94 20.41 -39.85
CA ALA A 4 -28.55 20.36 -39.35
C ALA A 4 -28.42 19.75 -37.94
N TRP A 5 -29.42 19.97 -37.06
CA TRP A 5 -29.43 19.45 -35.68
C TRP A 5 -29.66 17.94 -35.59
N LEU A 6 -30.43 17.37 -36.52
CA LEU A 6 -30.67 15.93 -36.58
C LEU A 6 -29.43 15.17 -37.05
N PHE A 7 -28.65 15.75 -37.97
CA PHE A 7 -27.41 15.14 -38.44
C PHE A 7 -26.30 15.15 -37.37
N THR A 8 -26.14 16.22 -36.58
CA THR A 8 -25.18 16.24 -35.47
C THR A 8 -25.55 15.28 -34.35
N ALA A 9 -26.83 15.21 -33.96
CA ALA A 9 -27.26 14.28 -32.91
C ALA A 9 -27.10 12.80 -33.30
N ILE A 10 -27.31 12.46 -34.58
CA ILE A 10 -27.11 11.10 -35.08
C ILE A 10 -25.61 10.77 -35.14
N LEU A 11 -24.76 11.68 -35.60
CA LEU A 11 -23.31 11.50 -35.61
C LEU A 11 -22.73 11.36 -34.20
N ASP A 12 -23.19 12.14 -33.23
CA ASP A 12 -22.75 12.03 -31.82
C ASP A 12 -23.20 10.71 -31.17
N SER A 13 -24.42 10.24 -31.47
CA SER A 13 -24.90 8.94 -30.99
C SER A 13 -24.13 7.76 -31.58
N GLN A 14 -23.74 7.86 -32.86
CA GLN A 14 -22.95 6.84 -33.56
C GLN A 14 -21.49 6.84 -33.10
N LEU A 15 -20.91 8.01 -32.81
CA LEU A 15 -19.57 8.12 -32.21
C LEU A 15 -19.54 7.56 -30.79
N SER A 16 -20.57 7.84 -29.97
CA SER A 16 -20.69 7.32 -28.61
C SER A 16 -20.85 5.80 -28.56
N CYS A 17 -21.61 5.23 -29.50
CA CYS A 17 -21.76 3.78 -29.60
C CYS A 17 -20.48 3.10 -30.13
N ALA A 18 -19.77 3.76 -31.06
CA ALA A 18 -18.50 3.25 -31.58
C ALA A 18 -17.37 3.28 -30.54
N THR A 19 -17.30 4.30 -29.67
CA THR A 19 -16.32 4.37 -28.57
C THR A 19 -16.60 3.34 -27.48
N GLU A 20 -17.88 3.11 -27.14
CA GLU A 20 -18.27 2.01 -26.25
C GLU A 20 -17.94 0.63 -26.84
N THR A 21 -18.14 0.46 -28.15
CA THR A 21 -17.84 -0.81 -28.84
C THR A 21 -16.33 -1.05 -28.92
N ILE A 22 -15.51 -0.02 -29.14
CA ILE A 22 -14.05 -0.13 -29.14
C ILE A 22 -13.53 -0.38 -27.71
N ALA A 23 -14.09 0.25 -26.69
CA ALA A 23 -13.77 -0.04 -25.29
C ALA A 23 -14.19 -1.47 -24.89
N MET A 24 -15.33 -1.97 -25.37
CA MET A 24 -15.76 -3.36 -25.18
C MET A 24 -14.91 -4.37 -25.98
N LEU A 25 -14.45 -4.01 -27.17
CA LEU A 25 -13.57 -4.86 -27.98
C LEU A 25 -12.13 -4.88 -27.44
N GLN A 26 -11.66 -3.78 -26.86
CA GLN A 26 -10.41 -3.77 -26.07
C GLN A 26 -10.53 -4.59 -24.77
N ARG A 27 -11.73 -4.69 -24.18
CA ARG A 27 -12.03 -5.63 -23.06
C ARG A 27 -12.12 -7.10 -23.51
N ARG A 28 -12.50 -7.37 -24.77
CA ARG A 28 -12.59 -8.74 -25.32
C ARG A 28 -11.30 -9.27 -25.94
N SER A 29 -10.30 -8.42 -26.15
CA SER A 29 -8.92 -8.83 -26.31
C SER A 29 -8.32 -9.25 -24.96
N LEU A 30 -9.02 -10.13 -24.24
CA LEU A 30 -8.44 -10.93 -23.18
C LEU A 30 -7.36 -11.79 -23.85
N GLU A 31 -6.11 -11.37 -23.72
CA GLU A 31 -5.05 -12.36 -23.53
C GLU A 31 -5.61 -13.38 -22.54
N ARG A 32 -5.78 -14.64 -22.97
CA ARG A 32 -6.23 -15.74 -22.10
C ARG A 32 -5.58 -15.52 -20.74
N CYS A 33 -6.39 -15.24 -19.71
CA CYS A 33 -5.87 -14.93 -18.40
C CYS A 33 -4.87 -16.01 -18.03
N LYS A 34 -3.62 -15.60 -17.84
CA LYS A 34 -2.54 -16.49 -17.50
C LYS A 34 -2.47 -16.45 -15.97
N PRO A 35 -2.85 -17.54 -15.28
CA PRO A 35 -2.82 -17.55 -13.83
C PRO A 35 -1.43 -17.16 -13.31
N PRO A 36 -1.36 -16.41 -12.19
CA PRO A 36 -0.09 -16.09 -11.58
C PRO A 36 0.58 -17.38 -11.09
N THR A 37 1.88 -17.53 -11.31
CA THR A 37 2.64 -18.66 -10.77
C THR A 37 3.36 -18.22 -9.52
N PHE A 38 3.09 -18.87 -8.39
CA PHE A 38 3.79 -18.67 -7.11
C PHE A 38 5.10 -19.47 -7.02
N ASP A 39 5.75 -19.67 -8.16
CA ASP A 39 7.02 -20.38 -8.24
C ASP A 39 8.15 -19.40 -7.92
N ILE A 40 8.85 -19.65 -6.82
CA ILE A 40 10.00 -18.83 -6.43
C ILE A 40 11.10 -19.01 -7.48
N LEU A 41 11.44 -17.90 -8.13
CA LEU A 41 12.54 -17.80 -9.08
C LEU A 41 13.85 -17.82 -8.30
N GLY A 42 14.77 -18.71 -8.67
CA GLY A 42 16.14 -18.70 -8.17
C GLY A 42 17.03 -17.67 -8.90
N PRO A 43 18.30 -17.48 -8.46
CA PRO A 43 19.19 -16.45 -9.01
C PRO A 43 19.34 -16.50 -10.53
N GLU A 44 19.43 -17.71 -11.11
CA GLU A 44 19.59 -17.92 -12.56
C GLU A 44 18.38 -17.46 -13.36
N GLN A 45 17.19 -17.44 -12.76
CA GLN A 45 15.93 -17.04 -13.39
C GLN A 45 15.64 -15.52 -13.24
N LEU A 46 16.36 -14.84 -12.34
CA LEU A 46 16.26 -13.38 -12.18
C LEU A 46 16.86 -12.64 -13.38
N THR A 47 16.48 -11.37 -13.55
CA THR A 47 17.13 -10.55 -14.56
C THR A 47 18.58 -10.23 -14.16
N PRO A 48 19.49 -9.97 -15.12
CA PRO A 48 20.89 -9.66 -14.80
C PRO A 48 21.05 -8.44 -13.88
N ASP A 49 20.22 -7.41 -14.03
CA ASP A 49 20.21 -6.21 -13.19
C ASP A 49 19.73 -6.52 -11.75
N ALA A 50 18.74 -7.41 -11.58
CA ALA A 50 18.31 -7.84 -10.25
C ALA A 50 19.42 -8.64 -9.53
N ARG A 51 20.15 -9.49 -10.25
CA ARG A 51 21.33 -10.19 -9.70
C ARG A 51 22.46 -9.22 -9.35
N ALA A 52 22.72 -8.23 -10.21
CA ALA A 52 23.72 -7.19 -9.95
C ALA A 52 23.38 -6.35 -8.70
N ALA A 53 22.08 -6.20 -8.40
CA ALA A 53 21.57 -5.60 -7.16
C ALA A 53 21.56 -6.57 -5.96
N ASN A 54 22.24 -7.72 -6.03
CA ASN A 54 22.34 -8.76 -4.99
C ASN A 54 21.03 -9.43 -4.55
N PHE A 55 19.97 -9.38 -5.37
CA PHE A 55 18.78 -10.19 -5.12
C PHE A 55 19.02 -11.65 -5.51
N THR A 56 18.52 -12.58 -4.69
CA THR A 56 18.80 -14.03 -4.83
C THR A 56 17.56 -14.85 -5.14
N LYS A 57 16.38 -14.27 -4.96
CA LYS A 57 15.10 -14.92 -5.23
C LYS A 57 14.05 -13.92 -5.65
N GLY A 58 12.98 -14.37 -6.30
CA GLY A 58 11.89 -13.49 -6.66
C GLY A 58 10.61 -14.20 -7.09
N LEU A 59 9.57 -13.41 -7.32
CA LEU A 59 8.26 -13.81 -7.84
C LEU A 59 7.84 -12.82 -8.93
N ARG A 60 7.05 -13.29 -9.90
CA ARG A 60 6.43 -12.42 -10.91
C ARG A 60 4.96 -12.74 -11.02
N LEU A 61 4.12 -11.78 -10.66
CA LEU A 61 2.67 -11.94 -10.69
C LEU A 61 2.03 -10.64 -11.18
N PHE A 62 1.05 -10.77 -12.05
CA PHE A 62 0.21 -9.67 -12.54
C PHE A 62 0.92 -8.37 -12.96
N GLY A 63 2.14 -8.46 -13.50
CA GLY A 63 2.90 -7.30 -13.98
C GLY A 63 3.81 -6.65 -12.93
N LEU A 64 3.91 -7.23 -11.73
CA LEU A 64 4.80 -6.82 -10.65
C LEU A 64 5.86 -7.90 -10.39
N GLU A 65 7.10 -7.48 -10.15
CA GLU A 65 8.19 -8.35 -9.71
C GLU A 65 8.46 -8.15 -8.22
N ILE A 66 8.52 -9.23 -7.44
CA ILE A 66 8.93 -9.20 -6.04
C ILE A 66 10.32 -9.80 -5.96
N LEU A 67 11.30 -9.11 -5.38
CA LEU A 67 12.68 -9.57 -5.27
C LEU A 67 13.11 -9.64 -3.81
N GLY A 68 13.72 -10.74 -3.39
CA GLY A 68 14.22 -10.93 -2.02
C GLY A 68 15.73 -11.10 -1.96
N MET A 69 16.37 -10.43 -0.99
CA MET A 69 17.75 -10.72 -0.63
C MET A 69 17.88 -12.10 0.04
N SER A 70 19.11 -12.59 0.21
CA SER A 70 19.36 -13.93 0.75
C SER A 70 18.71 -14.14 2.12
N GLY A 71 18.68 -13.11 2.98
CA GLY A 71 18.07 -13.15 4.31
C GLY A 71 16.54 -13.27 4.33
N VAL A 72 15.84 -12.96 3.24
CA VAL A 72 14.37 -13.01 3.19
C VAL A 72 13.86 -14.46 3.20
N PRO A 73 13.04 -14.88 4.17
CA PRO A 73 12.44 -16.20 4.18
C PRO A 73 11.54 -16.43 2.94
N PRO A 74 11.55 -17.62 2.32
CA PRO A 74 10.64 -17.95 1.21
C PRO A 74 9.16 -17.71 1.52
N ASP A 75 8.71 -18.02 2.74
CA ASP A 75 7.33 -17.84 3.15
C ASP A 75 6.92 -16.35 3.23
N ALA A 76 7.84 -15.46 3.65
CA ALA A 76 7.58 -14.02 3.65
C ALA A 76 7.49 -13.46 2.22
N LEU A 77 8.34 -13.95 1.31
CA LEU A 77 8.27 -13.61 -0.12
C LEU A 77 6.94 -14.06 -0.75
N LEU A 78 6.50 -15.29 -0.46
CA LEU A 78 5.23 -15.84 -0.92
C LEU A 78 4.04 -15.08 -0.35
N HIS A 79 4.08 -14.70 0.92
CA HIS A 79 3.05 -13.89 1.56
C HIS A 79 2.89 -12.51 0.91
N ALA A 80 4.00 -11.80 0.62
CA ALA A 80 3.93 -10.57 -0.15
C ALA A 80 3.28 -10.81 -1.54
N GLY A 81 3.60 -11.95 -2.16
CA GLY A 81 2.95 -12.41 -3.39
C GLY A 81 1.44 -12.61 -3.25
N THR A 82 0.95 -13.24 -2.17
CA THR A 82 -0.50 -13.46 -1.99
C THR A 82 -1.23 -12.16 -1.74
N VAL A 83 -0.62 -11.22 -1.01
CA VAL A 83 -1.17 -9.87 -0.80
C VAL A 83 -1.28 -9.10 -2.11
N VAL A 84 -0.23 -9.07 -2.94
CA VAL A 84 -0.29 -8.46 -4.27
C VAL A 84 -1.36 -9.11 -5.14
N ALA A 85 -1.43 -10.45 -5.15
CA ALA A 85 -2.42 -11.17 -5.94
C ALA A 85 -3.85 -10.81 -5.52
N ALA A 86 -4.16 -10.84 -4.22
CA ALA A 86 -5.48 -10.52 -3.71
C ALA A 86 -5.90 -9.05 -3.91
N TYR A 87 -4.96 -8.11 -3.96
CA TYR A 87 -5.29 -6.72 -4.33
C TYR A 87 -5.57 -6.57 -5.82
N VAL A 88 -4.84 -7.26 -6.69
CA VAL A 88 -4.96 -7.12 -8.15
C VAL A 88 -6.10 -7.95 -8.73
N ASP A 89 -6.45 -9.05 -8.07
CA ASP A 89 -7.47 -10.03 -8.40
C ASP A 89 -8.23 -10.36 -7.11
N SER A 90 -9.22 -9.52 -6.78
CA SER A 90 -10.00 -9.59 -5.53
C SER A 90 -11.08 -10.68 -5.56
N ASP A 91 -11.51 -11.12 -6.74
CA ASP A 91 -12.43 -12.24 -6.89
C ASP A 91 -11.72 -13.61 -7.01
N GLU A 92 -10.39 -13.58 -7.12
CA GLU A 92 -9.47 -14.71 -7.13
C GLU A 92 -9.69 -15.66 -8.33
N ASP A 93 -10.20 -15.14 -9.45
CA ASP A 93 -10.47 -15.90 -10.66
C ASP A 93 -9.22 -16.14 -11.55
N SER A 94 -8.06 -15.66 -11.09
CA SER A 94 -6.74 -15.73 -11.76
C SER A 94 -6.56 -14.73 -12.92
N CYS A 95 -7.48 -13.77 -13.08
CA CYS A 95 -7.36 -12.61 -13.95
C CYS A 95 -7.18 -11.34 -13.11
N PRO A 96 -6.37 -10.36 -13.55
CA PRO A 96 -6.45 -9.03 -12.97
C PRO A 96 -7.86 -8.45 -13.14
N ASP A 97 -8.45 -7.96 -12.04
CA ASP A 97 -9.73 -7.24 -12.04
C ASP A 97 -9.66 -6.02 -12.98
N ASP A 98 -8.50 -5.35 -12.99
CA ASP A 98 -8.18 -4.25 -13.86
C ASP A 98 -6.94 -4.55 -14.74
N PRO A 99 -7.15 -5.01 -15.98
CA PRO A 99 -6.05 -5.31 -16.90
C PRO A 99 -5.19 -4.08 -17.27
N LEU A 100 -5.72 -2.86 -17.20
CA LEU A 100 -4.95 -1.64 -17.49
C LEU A 100 -4.00 -1.33 -16.35
N VAL A 101 -4.43 -1.52 -15.09
CA VAL A 101 -3.56 -1.43 -13.91
C VAL A 101 -2.43 -2.45 -14.01
N SER A 102 -2.72 -3.73 -14.26
CA SER A 102 -1.69 -4.77 -14.44
C SER A 102 -0.72 -4.46 -15.58
N ARG A 103 -1.23 -3.98 -16.73
CA ARG A 103 -0.40 -3.55 -17.86
C ARG A 103 0.50 -2.37 -17.49
N SER A 104 -0.04 -1.41 -16.76
CA SER A 104 0.67 -0.22 -16.32
C SER A 104 1.84 -0.59 -15.41
N MET A 105 1.61 -1.43 -14.39
CA MET A 105 2.68 -1.93 -13.49
C MET A 105 3.83 -2.57 -14.29
N ARG A 106 3.50 -3.41 -15.29
CA ARG A 106 4.50 -4.03 -16.17
C ARG A 106 5.30 -3.01 -16.97
N GLN A 107 4.63 -2.00 -17.54
CA GLN A 107 5.30 -0.91 -18.28
C GLN A 107 6.19 -0.04 -17.38
N GLN A 108 5.85 0.05 -16.08
CA GLN A 108 6.66 0.78 -15.11
C GLN A 108 7.86 -0.02 -14.59
N ASN A 109 7.98 -1.31 -14.90
CA ASN A 109 8.87 -2.25 -14.23
C ASN A 109 8.68 -2.20 -12.70
N ALA A 110 7.41 -2.25 -12.27
CA ALA A 110 7.03 -2.23 -10.86
C ALA A 110 7.72 -3.36 -10.10
N THR A 111 8.51 -3.00 -9.09
CA THR A 111 9.34 -3.94 -8.35
C THR A 111 9.19 -3.70 -6.85
N LEU A 112 8.70 -4.70 -6.13
CA LEU A 112 8.75 -4.74 -4.67
C LEU A 112 10.05 -5.43 -4.26
N VAL A 113 10.95 -4.74 -3.57
CA VAL A 113 12.18 -5.33 -3.04
C VAL A 113 12.00 -5.66 -1.56
N MET A 114 12.49 -6.83 -1.16
CA MET A 114 12.35 -7.34 0.19
C MET A 114 13.71 -7.52 0.86
N PHE A 115 13.79 -7.05 2.10
CA PHE A 115 14.91 -7.23 3.01
C PHE A 115 14.46 -8.05 4.23
N ARG A 116 15.37 -8.75 4.89
CA ARG A 116 15.08 -9.52 6.11
C ARG A 116 14.66 -8.61 7.24
N ASP A 117 15.42 -7.54 7.44
CA ASP A 117 15.28 -6.58 8.54
C ASP A 117 15.93 -5.24 8.13
N PRO A 118 15.79 -4.19 8.96
CA PRO A 118 16.35 -2.87 8.66
C PRO A 118 17.86 -2.85 8.43
N LYS A 119 18.59 -3.76 9.09
CA LYS A 119 20.04 -3.83 8.98
C LYS A 119 20.48 -4.35 7.61
N GLU A 120 19.78 -5.33 7.05
CA GLU A 120 20.06 -5.80 5.69
C GLU A 120 19.77 -4.71 4.64
N ALA A 121 18.67 -3.96 4.82
CA ALA A 121 18.36 -2.84 3.94
C ALA A 121 19.39 -1.71 4.02
N ASP A 122 19.80 -1.30 5.24
CA ASP A 122 20.81 -0.26 5.42
C ASP A 122 22.12 -0.60 4.72
N ALA A 123 22.58 -1.85 4.81
CA ALA A 123 23.77 -2.31 4.11
C ALA A 123 23.63 -2.25 2.58
N TRP A 124 22.42 -2.50 2.05
CA TRP A 124 22.14 -2.36 0.62
C TRP A 124 22.09 -0.89 0.20
N PHE A 125 21.45 -0.03 1.01
CA PHE A 125 21.36 1.41 0.77
C PHE A 125 22.73 2.10 0.81
N ASP A 126 23.64 1.70 1.71
CA ASP A 126 24.99 2.27 1.78
C ASP A 126 25.77 2.06 0.46
N VAL A 127 25.41 1.04 -0.32
CA VAL A 127 25.95 0.80 -1.67
C VAL A 127 25.12 1.50 -2.75
N ALA A 128 23.79 1.54 -2.61
CA ALA A 128 22.89 2.19 -3.57
C ALA A 128 23.02 3.71 -3.59
N ASP A 129 23.22 4.34 -2.42
CA ASP A 129 23.21 5.78 -2.22
C ASP A 129 24.27 6.51 -3.08
N PRO A 130 25.56 6.07 -3.08
CA PRO A 130 26.57 6.63 -3.99
C PRO A 130 26.23 6.40 -5.47
N CYS A 131 25.60 5.28 -5.80
CA CYS A 131 25.20 4.95 -7.16
C CYS A 131 24.06 5.81 -7.69
N PHE A 132 23.24 6.39 -6.81
CA PHE A 132 22.24 7.38 -7.22
C PHE A 132 22.87 8.67 -7.72
N LEU A 133 23.87 9.18 -7.00
CA LEU A 133 24.51 10.44 -7.32
C LEU A 133 25.46 10.32 -8.52
N ARG A 134 26.06 9.13 -8.68
CA ARG A 134 27.09 8.86 -9.71
C ARG A 134 26.93 7.45 -10.28
N PRO A 135 25.87 7.19 -11.08
CA PRO A 135 25.60 5.85 -11.62
C PRO A 135 26.73 5.31 -12.50
N GLU A 136 27.52 6.18 -13.13
CA GLU A 136 28.70 5.85 -13.92
C GLU A 136 29.84 5.20 -13.10
N THR A 137 29.80 5.32 -11.77
CA THR A 137 30.81 4.74 -10.87
C THR A 137 30.43 3.35 -10.37
N CYS A 138 29.25 2.85 -10.72
CA CYS A 138 28.70 1.60 -10.22
C CYS A 138 28.68 0.50 -11.28
N ASP A 139 28.46 -0.74 -10.83
CA ASP A 139 28.20 -1.85 -11.74
C ASP A 139 27.07 -1.45 -12.72
N PRO A 140 27.25 -1.59 -14.05
CA PRO A 140 26.24 -1.15 -15.03
C PRO A 140 24.89 -1.86 -14.87
N GLY A 141 24.90 -3.11 -14.41
CA GLY A 141 23.68 -3.85 -14.09
C GLY A 141 22.97 -3.26 -12.88
N PHE A 142 23.70 -2.91 -11.84
CA PHE A 142 23.14 -2.26 -10.66
C PHE A 142 22.63 -0.84 -10.96
N ALA A 143 23.37 -0.05 -11.73
CA ALA A 143 22.91 1.26 -12.19
C ALA A 143 21.61 1.15 -13.01
N LYS A 144 21.54 0.15 -13.91
CA LYS A 144 20.33 -0.15 -14.67
C LYS A 144 19.16 -0.55 -13.75
N PHE A 145 19.42 -1.36 -12.72
CA PHE A 145 18.40 -1.75 -11.75
C PHE A 145 17.76 -0.53 -11.10
N LEU A 146 18.57 0.40 -10.60
CA LEU A 146 18.10 1.61 -9.93
C LEU A 146 17.33 2.54 -10.89
N GLN A 147 17.83 2.76 -12.11
CA GLN A 147 17.27 3.76 -13.03
C GLN A 147 15.98 3.33 -13.73
N PHE A 148 15.82 2.05 -14.05
CA PHE A 148 14.77 1.58 -14.95
C PHE A 148 13.61 0.88 -14.26
N ARG A 149 13.61 0.83 -12.92
CA ARG A 149 12.57 0.20 -12.12
C ARG A 149 11.86 1.22 -11.25
N TRP A 150 10.58 0.98 -11.02
CA TRP A 150 9.86 1.64 -9.93
C TRP A 150 9.98 0.76 -8.70
N LEU A 151 10.69 1.22 -7.67
CA LEU A 151 11.00 0.41 -6.49
C LEU A 151 10.09 0.79 -5.33
N GLN A 152 9.75 -0.21 -4.54
CA GLN A 152 9.11 -0.10 -3.22
C GLN A 152 9.77 -1.13 -2.30
N ASP A 153 10.18 -0.74 -1.10
CA ASP A 153 10.77 -1.67 -0.13
C ASP A 153 9.76 -2.24 0.87
N LEU A 154 9.99 -3.49 1.29
CA LEU A 154 9.25 -4.20 2.33
C LEU A 154 10.22 -5.03 3.18
N TYR A 155 9.97 -5.13 4.48
CA TYR A 155 10.82 -5.84 5.43
C TYR A 155 10.12 -7.11 5.88
N ALA A 156 10.79 -8.26 5.76
CA ALA A 156 10.22 -9.54 6.11
C ALA A 156 9.81 -9.59 7.60
N ASP A 157 10.64 -9.05 8.49
CA ASP A 157 10.35 -8.97 9.93
C ASP A 157 9.18 -8.05 10.31
N GLU A 158 8.63 -7.29 9.35
CA GLU A 158 7.42 -6.47 9.48
C GLU A 158 6.20 -7.10 8.76
N THR A 159 6.37 -8.26 8.11
CA THR A 159 5.27 -9.03 7.52
C THR A 159 4.72 -10.07 8.49
N GLY A 160 3.43 -10.40 8.39
CA GLY A 160 2.81 -11.43 9.24
C GLY A 160 3.55 -12.78 9.25
N TYR A 161 4.27 -13.14 8.17
CA TYR A 161 5.01 -14.39 8.07
C TYR A 161 6.49 -14.29 8.45
N GLY A 162 7.18 -13.18 8.15
CA GLY A 162 8.57 -13.02 8.56
C GLY A 162 8.73 -12.55 10.01
N ALA A 163 7.72 -11.88 10.57
CA ALA A 163 7.59 -11.60 12.00
C ALA A 163 7.37 -12.88 12.83
N CYS A 164 6.76 -13.91 12.21
CA CYS A 164 6.39 -15.17 12.85
C CYS A 164 6.81 -16.39 12.01
N PRO A 165 8.12 -16.70 11.94
CA PRO A 165 8.64 -17.82 11.14
C PRO A 165 8.11 -19.19 11.59
N ASP A 166 7.64 -19.29 12.83
CA ASP A 166 7.03 -20.50 13.42
C ASP A 166 5.50 -20.54 13.28
N LYS A 167 4.90 -19.54 12.59
CA LYS A 167 3.45 -19.34 12.47
C LYS A 167 2.74 -19.10 13.81
N SER A 168 3.47 -18.76 14.86
CA SER A 168 2.84 -18.35 16.11
C SER A 168 2.13 -17.01 15.94
N ILE A 169 1.10 -16.77 16.75
CA ILE A 169 0.30 -15.53 16.74
C ILE A 169 0.81 -14.49 17.75
N SER A 170 1.97 -14.75 18.37
CA SER A 170 2.53 -13.94 19.45
C SER A 170 4.06 -13.88 19.32
N CYS A 171 4.53 -13.10 18.35
CA CYS A 171 5.95 -12.96 18.04
C CYS A 171 6.40 -11.50 18.23
N PRO A 172 7.67 -11.25 18.58
CA PRO A 172 8.18 -9.89 18.77
C PRO A 172 8.02 -8.94 17.57
N GLY A 173 7.86 -9.46 16.35
CA GLY A 173 7.65 -8.67 15.13
C GLY A 173 6.18 -8.43 14.74
N MET A 174 5.23 -9.14 15.38
CA MET A 174 3.80 -9.06 15.04
C MET A 174 3.05 -7.95 15.79
N THR A 175 3.74 -7.12 16.56
CA THR A 175 3.11 -6.30 17.60
C THR A 175 2.22 -5.17 17.09
N GLU A 176 2.18 -4.87 15.78
CA GLU A 176 1.45 -3.68 15.31
C GLU A 176 0.70 -3.81 13.98
N ARG A 177 1.19 -4.57 12.98
CA ARG A 177 0.53 -4.73 11.66
C ARG A 177 1.33 -5.60 10.69
N ASP A 178 0.66 -6.25 9.74
CA ASP A 178 1.29 -6.80 8.53
C ASP A 178 1.61 -5.69 7.51
N ALA A 179 2.88 -5.29 7.41
CA ALA A 179 3.33 -4.21 6.52
C ALA A 179 3.15 -4.54 5.02
N ALA A 180 2.99 -5.83 4.67
CA ALA A 180 2.71 -6.21 3.29
C ALA A 180 1.42 -5.55 2.77
N LEU A 181 0.40 -5.34 3.62
CA LEU A 181 -0.85 -4.70 3.24
C LEU A 181 -0.66 -3.24 2.78
N GLU A 182 0.37 -2.56 3.28
CA GLU A 182 0.71 -1.19 2.93
C GLU A 182 1.60 -1.15 1.70
N GLU A 183 2.79 -1.76 1.80
CA GLU A 183 3.85 -1.53 0.81
C GLU A 183 3.51 -2.23 -0.52
N CYS A 184 2.76 -3.33 -0.50
CA CYS A 184 2.23 -3.91 -1.74
C CYS A 184 1.18 -2.98 -2.38
N LEU A 185 0.33 -2.35 -1.57
CA LEU A 185 -0.68 -1.42 -2.09
C LEU A 185 -0.04 -0.15 -2.64
N HIS A 186 1.01 0.38 -2.00
CA HIS A 186 1.76 1.55 -2.46
C HIS A 186 2.31 1.37 -3.88
N VAL A 187 2.99 0.25 -4.14
CA VAL A 187 3.52 0.00 -5.49
C VAL A 187 2.40 -0.21 -6.51
N ILE A 188 1.28 -0.85 -6.13
CA ILE A 188 0.10 -1.01 -7.00
C ILE A 188 -0.57 0.33 -7.30
N SER A 189 -0.75 1.21 -6.30
CA SER A 189 -1.36 2.53 -6.48
C SER A 189 -0.49 3.42 -7.34
N ASP A 190 0.82 3.46 -7.09
CA ASP A 190 1.75 4.38 -7.73
C ASP A 190 2.09 4.01 -9.19
N THR A 191 2.20 2.71 -9.47
CA THR A 191 2.59 2.22 -10.80
C THR A 191 1.41 1.71 -11.62
N GLY A 192 0.37 1.24 -10.95
CA GLY A 192 -0.86 0.75 -11.54
C GLY A 192 -1.86 1.90 -11.71
N TYR A 193 -2.62 2.21 -10.66
CA TYR A 193 -3.73 3.17 -10.73
C TYR A 193 -3.31 4.58 -11.16
N ALA A 194 -2.27 5.14 -10.55
CA ALA A 194 -1.79 6.49 -10.84
C ALA A 194 -1.33 6.68 -12.29
N LYS A 195 -0.83 5.61 -12.93
CA LYS A 195 -0.34 5.65 -14.32
C LYS A 195 -1.40 5.21 -15.34
N ALA A 196 -2.30 4.30 -14.96
CA ALA A 196 -3.41 3.89 -15.81
C ALA A 196 -4.51 4.96 -15.88
N TYR A 197 -4.74 5.70 -14.79
CA TYR A 197 -5.84 6.65 -14.63
C TYR A 197 -5.38 7.96 -13.97
N PRO A 198 -4.47 8.73 -14.61
CA PRO A 198 -3.83 9.87 -13.98
C PRO A 198 -4.82 10.95 -13.50
N SER A 199 -5.89 11.22 -14.26
CA SER A 199 -6.90 12.20 -13.83
C SER A 199 -7.63 11.83 -12.53
N ALA A 200 -7.67 10.54 -12.18
CA ALA A 200 -8.28 10.07 -10.94
C ALA A 200 -7.23 9.87 -9.84
N PHE A 201 -6.12 9.18 -10.13
CA PHE A 201 -5.21 8.64 -9.12
C PHE A 201 -3.76 9.13 -9.21
N ALA A 202 -3.42 10.05 -10.11
CA ALA A 202 -2.05 10.58 -10.13
C ALA A 202 -1.70 11.21 -8.77
N THR A 203 -0.48 11.00 -8.31
CA THR A 203 0.06 11.57 -7.08
C THR A 203 0.57 13.00 -7.29
N GLU A 204 -0.24 13.82 -7.97
CA GLU A 204 0.05 15.21 -8.32
C GLU A 204 -1.20 16.09 -8.18
N LYS A 205 -0.99 17.40 -8.03
CA LYS A 205 -2.08 18.36 -7.86
C LYS A 205 -3.06 18.31 -9.03
N GLY A 206 -4.35 18.31 -8.71
CA GLY A 206 -5.44 18.32 -9.69
C GLY A 206 -6.02 16.95 -10.02
N SER A 207 -5.42 15.85 -9.57
CA SER A 207 -6.08 14.54 -9.60
C SER A 207 -7.22 14.49 -8.58
N GLN A 208 -8.19 13.59 -8.78
CA GLN A 208 -9.28 13.41 -7.82
C GLN A 208 -8.79 12.89 -6.46
N LEU A 209 -7.76 12.03 -6.48
CA LEU A 209 -7.08 11.57 -5.27
C LEU A 209 -6.47 12.75 -4.51
N ALA A 210 -5.74 13.63 -5.20
CA ALA A 210 -5.17 14.83 -4.60
C ALA A 210 -6.23 15.67 -3.89
N VAL A 211 -7.34 15.96 -4.58
CA VAL A 211 -8.47 16.72 -4.00
C VAL A 211 -9.05 16.01 -2.78
N ALA A 212 -9.22 14.69 -2.84
CA ALA A 212 -9.78 13.90 -1.74
C ALA A 212 -8.87 13.91 -0.50
N ILE A 213 -7.56 13.70 -0.68
CA ILE A 213 -6.60 13.66 0.43
C ILE A 213 -6.34 15.07 0.99
N GLU A 214 -6.29 16.10 0.16
CA GLU A 214 -6.21 17.50 0.62
C GLU A 214 -7.46 17.89 1.43
N THR A 215 -8.64 17.39 1.07
CA THR A 215 -9.87 17.59 1.85
C THR A 215 -9.77 16.94 3.23
N LEU A 216 -9.20 15.73 3.32
CA LEU A 216 -8.93 15.05 4.59
C LEU A 216 -7.92 15.82 5.46
N TYR A 217 -6.94 16.49 4.85
CA TYR A 217 -5.99 17.37 5.56
C TYR A 217 -6.65 18.65 6.08
N HIS A 218 -7.59 19.22 5.34
CA HIS A 218 -8.30 20.44 5.72
C HIS A 218 -7.34 21.60 6.05
N ASP A 219 -7.26 22.03 7.32
CA ASP A 219 -6.44 23.12 7.83
C ASP A 219 -5.08 22.63 8.40
N CYS A 220 -4.76 21.35 8.20
CA CYS A 220 -3.51 20.78 8.66
C CYS A 220 -2.33 21.13 7.75
N GLU A 221 -1.18 21.38 8.36
CA GLU A 221 0.07 21.68 7.67
C GLU A 221 0.66 20.41 7.04
N PHE A 222 1.22 20.56 5.85
CA PHE A 222 1.98 19.50 5.20
C PHE A 222 3.37 19.39 5.82
N SER A 223 3.67 18.27 6.48
CA SER A 223 4.92 18.05 7.22
C SER A 223 6.19 18.13 6.36
N PHE A 224 6.11 17.83 5.06
CA PHE A 224 7.25 18.00 4.14
C PHE A 224 7.67 19.46 3.95
N ASN A 225 6.79 20.43 4.23
CA ASN A 225 7.12 21.85 4.26
C ASN A 225 7.63 22.32 5.64
N CYS A 226 7.78 21.41 6.61
CA CYS A 226 8.01 21.74 8.00
C CYS A 226 9.42 21.40 8.48
N THR A 227 9.95 22.28 9.32
CA THR A 227 11.03 21.97 10.27
C THR A 227 10.42 21.94 11.67
N PRO A 228 10.14 20.75 12.25
CA PRO A 228 9.52 20.64 13.57
C PRO A 228 10.42 21.21 14.67
N VAL A 229 9.85 21.93 15.63
CA VAL A 229 10.60 22.53 16.74
C VAL A 229 10.92 21.46 17.80
N ALA A 230 12.15 21.46 18.31
CA ALA A 230 12.58 20.55 19.37
C ALA A 230 11.87 20.86 20.70
N THR A 231 11.34 19.84 21.36
CA THR A 231 10.75 19.97 22.71
C THR A 231 11.83 19.84 23.79
N PRO A 232 11.73 20.54 24.94
CA PRO A 232 12.74 20.49 26.02
C PRO A 232 13.02 19.09 26.59
N SER A 233 12.14 18.11 26.34
CA SER A 233 12.24 16.72 26.79
C SER A 233 13.07 15.81 25.86
N SER A 234 13.70 16.33 24.80
CA SER A 234 14.44 15.53 23.80
C SER A 234 15.92 15.26 24.14
N ALA A 235 16.41 15.68 25.31
CA ALA A 235 17.79 15.44 25.72
C ALA A 235 17.94 14.04 26.34
N GLY A 236 18.55 13.10 25.59
CA GLY A 236 19.20 11.94 26.19
C GLY A 236 18.54 10.56 26.02
N LEU A 237 17.74 10.32 24.98
CA LEU A 237 17.21 8.97 24.70
C LEU A 237 17.57 8.54 23.26
N GLY A 238 18.00 7.28 23.14
CA GLY A 238 18.66 6.68 21.98
C GLY A 238 17.83 6.64 20.67
N SER A 239 18.44 5.99 19.67
CA SER A 239 18.03 5.86 18.26
C SER A 239 16.55 6.06 17.92
N ALA A 240 16.29 6.76 16.81
CA ALA A 240 14.96 6.95 16.23
C ALA A 240 14.17 5.62 16.13
N PRO A 241 12.84 5.62 16.37
CA PRO A 241 12.02 4.42 16.25
C PRO A 241 12.05 3.86 14.84
N ARG A 242 11.80 2.55 14.71
CA ARG A 242 11.75 1.85 13.42
C ARG A 242 10.90 2.56 12.37
N ARG A 243 9.84 3.28 12.73
CA ARG A 243 8.86 3.81 11.76
C ARG A 243 9.29 5.07 10.98
N TRP A 244 10.27 5.85 11.43
CA TRP A 244 10.49 7.22 10.91
C TRP A 244 11.89 7.49 10.37
N GLY A 245 11.97 8.25 9.27
CA GLY A 245 13.23 8.79 8.74
C GLY A 245 14.22 7.74 8.21
N ARG A 246 13.77 6.48 8.04
CA ARG A 246 14.54 5.46 7.34
C ARG A 246 14.57 5.79 5.85
N ARG A 247 15.64 5.36 5.18
CA ARG A 247 15.68 5.33 3.72
C ARG A 247 14.55 4.42 3.23
N LYS A 248 13.70 4.95 2.38
CA LYS A 248 12.57 4.25 1.76
C LYS A 248 12.72 4.34 0.25
N LEU A 249 12.42 3.26 -0.45
CA LEU A 249 12.34 3.26 -1.90
C LEU A 249 10.90 3.57 -2.28
N ARG A 250 10.66 4.67 -3.00
CA ARG A 250 9.38 4.98 -3.64
C ARG A 250 9.62 5.70 -4.94
N GLY A 251 9.23 5.12 -6.07
CA GLY A 251 9.37 5.77 -7.36
C GLY A 251 10.32 5.10 -8.34
N ARG A 252 10.32 5.63 -9.57
CA ARG A 252 11.47 5.52 -10.48
C ARG A 252 12.55 6.45 -9.97
N PHE A 253 13.78 5.95 -9.84
CA PHE A 253 14.90 6.76 -9.38
C PHE A 253 15.35 7.69 -10.51
N SER A 254 14.65 8.81 -10.60
CA SER A 254 14.93 9.95 -11.46
C SER A 254 14.89 11.19 -10.55
N ILE A 255 16.02 11.49 -9.92
CA ILE A 255 16.37 12.80 -9.34
C ILE A 255 15.29 13.36 -8.38
N LYS A 256 15.38 13.02 -7.09
CA LYS A 256 15.20 13.89 -5.89
C LYS A 256 15.12 13.07 -4.58
N LEU A 257 16.16 12.31 -4.25
CA LEU A 257 16.48 12.09 -2.83
C LEU A 257 17.42 13.22 -2.44
N GLY A 258 16.82 14.29 -1.94
CA GLY A 258 17.47 15.59 -1.80
C GLY A 258 16.62 16.73 -2.33
N ALA A 259 15.32 16.77 -2.02
CA ALA A 259 14.75 18.08 -1.72
C ALA A 259 15.48 18.57 -0.46
N GLU A 260 16.68 19.14 -0.70
CA GLU A 260 17.40 19.96 0.25
C GLU A 260 16.38 20.88 0.92
N SER A 261 16.45 20.89 2.25
CA SER A 261 16.31 21.99 3.22
C SER A 261 16.08 23.45 2.78
N ALA A 262 15.96 23.80 1.51
CA ALA A 262 15.63 25.13 1.03
C ALA A 262 14.10 25.35 1.05
N GLY A 263 13.61 26.08 2.05
CA GLY A 263 12.23 26.59 2.09
C GLY A 263 11.28 25.92 3.09
N LYS A 264 11.77 24.99 3.93
CA LYS A 264 10.97 24.47 5.05
C LYS A 264 10.69 25.59 6.06
N LYS A 265 9.44 25.77 6.43
CA LYS A 265 8.99 26.77 7.42
C LYS A 265 8.88 26.14 8.81
N ASN A 266 8.89 26.99 9.83
CA ASN A 266 8.49 26.56 11.17
C ASN A 266 6.99 26.29 11.18
N CYS A 267 6.63 25.03 11.40
CA CYS A 267 5.25 24.60 11.54
C CYS A 267 4.85 24.59 13.01
N THR A 268 3.58 24.86 13.29
CA THR A 268 3.03 24.91 14.65
C THR A 268 2.26 23.65 15.02
N GLN A 269 2.04 22.76 14.05
CA GLN A 269 1.22 21.55 14.21
C GLN A 269 2.04 20.26 14.37
N TYR A 270 3.37 20.35 14.31
CA TYR A 270 4.28 19.21 14.52
C TYR A 270 5.40 19.57 15.50
N ALA A 271 5.73 18.63 16.37
CA ALA A 271 6.81 18.74 17.34
C ALA A 271 7.86 17.64 17.12
N MET A 272 9.14 17.96 17.30
CA MET A 272 10.18 16.94 17.31
C MET A 272 10.23 16.27 18.69
N THR A 273 10.12 14.95 18.70
CA THR A 273 10.20 14.10 19.90
C THR A 273 11.34 13.09 19.77
N SER A 274 11.61 12.33 20.83
CA SER A 274 12.53 11.17 20.75
C SER A 274 12.05 10.11 19.73
N ARG A 275 10.77 10.13 19.38
CA ARG A 275 10.18 9.26 18.37
C ARG A 275 10.23 9.81 16.94
N GLY A 276 10.88 10.96 16.73
CA GLY A 276 10.81 11.71 15.48
C GLY A 276 9.74 12.82 15.53
N PRO A 277 9.43 13.44 14.38
CA PRO A 277 8.32 14.39 14.27
C PRO A 277 7.01 13.73 14.65
N GLN A 278 6.17 14.42 15.42
CA GLN A 278 4.83 13.96 15.82
C GLN A 278 3.84 15.09 15.65
N TRP A 279 2.62 14.76 15.20
CA TRP A 279 1.53 15.71 15.16
C TRP A 279 1.13 16.14 16.57
N ILE A 280 0.85 17.43 16.75
CA ILE A 280 0.39 17.98 18.02
C ILE A 280 -1.13 17.81 18.06
N ARG A 281 -1.63 16.96 18.97
CA ARG A 281 -3.04 16.65 19.07
C ARG A 281 -3.90 17.91 19.23
N GLY A 282 -4.89 18.06 18.35
CA GLY A 282 -5.82 19.20 18.33
C GLY A 282 -5.25 20.48 17.72
N SER A 283 -4.10 20.42 17.06
CA SER A 283 -3.48 21.58 16.39
C SER A 283 -4.11 21.96 15.05
N CYS A 284 -4.95 21.09 14.49
CA CYS A 284 -5.81 21.32 13.33
C CYS A 284 -7.05 20.40 13.40
N GLN A 285 -7.99 20.58 12.46
CA GLN A 285 -9.27 19.87 12.40
C GLN A 285 -9.33 18.76 11.33
N GLY A 286 -8.25 18.55 10.58
CA GLY A 286 -8.14 17.48 9.59
C GLY A 286 -8.30 16.09 10.18
N PHE A 287 -8.63 15.13 9.32
CA PHE A 287 -8.81 13.72 9.66
C PHE A 287 -7.61 12.87 9.27
N TYR A 288 -6.67 13.45 8.53
CA TYR A 288 -5.42 12.84 8.15
C TYR A 288 -4.25 13.80 8.44
N HIS A 289 -3.24 13.27 9.12
CA HIS A 289 -2.00 13.93 9.45
C HIS A 289 -0.87 12.94 9.17
N TYR A 290 0.23 13.44 8.64
CA TYR A 290 1.38 12.58 8.35
C TYR A 290 2.64 13.29 8.81
N ALA A 291 3.28 12.78 9.85
CA ALA A 291 4.37 13.49 10.51
C ALA A 291 5.73 13.35 9.79
N ASP A 292 5.86 12.43 8.82
CA ASP A 292 7.14 12.23 8.14
C ASP A 292 7.50 13.43 7.25
N THR A 293 8.43 14.26 7.74
CA THR A 293 8.92 15.43 7.00
C THR A 293 9.77 15.10 5.77
N THR A 294 10.09 13.82 5.55
CA THR A 294 10.78 13.32 4.35
C THR A 294 9.82 12.84 3.26
N CYS A 295 8.54 12.63 3.61
CA CYS A 295 7.50 12.21 2.68
C CYS A 295 6.98 13.40 1.88
N ASP A 296 7.36 13.50 0.61
CA ASP A 296 6.90 14.56 -0.27
C ASP A 296 5.38 14.50 -0.57
N TYR A 297 4.90 15.44 -1.37
CA TYR A 297 3.49 15.50 -1.73
C TYR A 297 2.98 14.21 -2.40
N ALA A 298 3.79 13.57 -3.23
CA ALA A 298 3.38 12.34 -3.90
C ALA A 298 3.24 11.20 -2.90
N CYS A 299 4.24 11.04 -2.02
CA CYS A 299 4.20 10.07 -0.92
C CYS A 299 2.97 10.27 -0.02
N LEU A 300 2.61 11.52 0.32
CA LEU A 300 1.44 11.81 1.14
C LEU A 300 0.13 11.35 0.50
N LEU A 301 0.01 11.47 -0.82
CA LEU A 301 -1.16 10.99 -1.56
C LEU A 301 -1.19 9.46 -1.63
N THR A 302 -0.03 8.81 -1.80
CA THR A 302 0.10 7.34 -1.75
C THR A 302 -0.33 6.79 -0.39
N GLU A 303 0.15 7.39 0.70
CA GLU A 303 -0.27 7.05 2.06
C GLU A 303 -1.77 7.28 2.26
N GLY A 304 -2.28 8.44 1.83
CA GLY A 304 -3.70 8.78 1.92
C GLY A 304 -4.59 7.80 1.16
N PHE A 305 -4.16 7.32 -0.01
CA PHE A 305 -4.84 6.25 -0.75
C PHE A 305 -4.90 4.97 0.08
N TYR A 306 -3.76 4.56 0.66
CA TYR A 306 -3.67 3.36 1.49
C TYR A 306 -4.58 3.46 2.73
N TRP A 307 -4.49 4.55 3.51
CA TRP A 307 -5.33 4.79 4.69
C TRP A 307 -6.82 4.75 4.34
N SER A 308 -7.20 5.45 3.27
CA SER A 308 -8.58 5.53 2.83
C SER A 308 -9.12 4.18 2.37
N LEU A 309 -8.42 3.50 1.44
CA LEU A 309 -8.90 2.24 0.88
C LEU A 309 -8.97 1.16 1.96
N THR A 310 -7.94 1.01 2.79
CA THR A 310 -7.96 -0.04 3.82
C THR A 310 -8.98 0.23 4.92
N SER A 311 -9.35 1.48 5.20
CA SER A 311 -10.49 1.78 6.08
C SER A 311 -11.83 1.34 5.47
N LEU A 312 -12.01 1.50 4.14
CA LEU A 312 -13.19 0.99 3.42
C LEU A 312 -13.26 -0.54 3.44
N LEU A 313 -12.11 -1.20 3.36
CA LEU A 313 -11.99 -2.66 3.35
C LEU A 313 -11.96 -3.28 4.76
N GLY A 314 -12.10 -2.47 5.83
CA GLY A 314 -12.16 -2.94 7.22
C GLY A 314 -10.80 -3.20 7.88
N GLY A 315 -9.70 -2.83 7.25
CA GLY A 315 -8.35 -3.04 7.77
C GLY A 315 -7.95 -2.13 8.93
N GLN A 316 -8.57 -0.95 9.07
CA GLN A 316 -8.32 -0.04 10.21
C GLN A 316 -9.32 -0.21 11.37
N ASP A 317 -10.44 -0.91 11.13
CA ASP A 317 -11.51 -1.25 12.10
C ASP A 317 -11.19 -2.55 12.88
N ALA A 318 -9.99 -3.10 12.71
CA ALA A 318 -9.63 -4.37 13.31
C ALA A 318 -9.34 -4.24 14.81
N CYS A 319 -10.20 -4.84 15.63
CA CYS A 319 -9.81 -5.41 16.92
C CYS A 319 -9.01 -6.69 16.62
N GLU A 320 -7.68 -6.67 16.66
CA GLU A 320 -6.96 -7.94 16.69
C GLU A 320 -7.45 -8.73 17.93
N CYS A 321 -7.88 -9.98 17.73
CA CYS A 321 -8.62 -10.80 18.71
C CYS A 321 -7.84 -11.14 20.00
N HIS A 322 -6.68 -10.52 20.24
CA HIS A 322 -5.85 -10.62 21.45
C HIS A 322 -5.46 -9.26 22.05
N ALA A 323 -6.00 -8.17 21.51
CA ALA A 323 -5.77 -6.82 21.96
C ALA A 323 -6.65 -6.50 23.19
N ARG A 324 -6.00 -6.22 24.33
CA ARG A 324 -6.59 -5.37 25.37
C ARG A 324 -7.12 -4.07 24.71
N LYS A 325 -8.09 -3.36 25.32
CA LYS A 325 -8.71 -2.13 24.75
C LYS A 325 -7.70 -1.03 24.31
N ASP A 326 -6.46 -1.08 24.77
CA ASP A 326 -5.30 -0.25 24.41
C ASP A 326 -4.59 -0.67 23.10
N HIS A 327 -4.98 -1.78 22.45
CA HIS A 327 -4.38 -2.33 21.22
C HIS A 327 -5.34 -2.33 20.02
N TYR A 328 -6.42 -1.54 20.07
CA TYR A 328 -7.30 -1.35 18.91
C TYR A 328 -6.58 -0.57 17.81
N ARG A 329 -6.58 -1.07 16.56
CA ARG A 329 -5.83 -0.45 15.44
C ARG A 329 -6.19 1.02 15.27
N CYS A 330 -7.49 1.34 15.28
CA CYS A 330 -7.93 2.73 15.18
C CYS A 330 -7.39 3.63 16.31
N CYS A 331 -7.26 3.10 17.54
CA CYS A 331 -6.66 3.85 18.64
C CYS A 331 -5.15 4.07 18.42
N SER A 332 -4.42 3.06 17.94
CA SER A 332 -2.96 3.14 17.74
C SER A 332 -2.54 4.06 16.58
N ILE A 333 -3.47 4.36 15.67
CA ILE A 333 -3.26 5.29 14.55
C ILE A 333 -3.94 6.65 14.73
N SER A 334 -4.66 6.88 15.84
CA SER A 334 -5.51 8.07 16.01
C SER A 334 -4.78 9.41 15.98
N ASP A 335 -3.44 9.40 16.14
CA ASP A 335 -2.61 10.60 15.99
C ASP A 335 -2.31 10.93 14.52
N GLU A 336 -2.61 10.04 13.58
CA GLU A 336 -2.41 10.20 12.13
C GLU A 336 -3.72 10.11 11.34
N TRP A 337 -4.63 9.21 11.72
CA TRP A 337 -5.81 8.88 10.94
C TRP A 337 -7.06 8.75 11.82
N ARG A 338 -8.15 9.39 11.39
CA ARG A 338 -9.44 9.38 12.11
C ARG A 338 -10.49 8.39 11.56
N PRO A 339 -10.82 8.34 10.26
CA PRO A 339 -11.96 7.55 9.76
C PRO A 339 -11.54 6.08 9.54
N CYS A 340 -11.64 5.25 10.56
CA CYS A 340 -11.12 3.89 10.55
C CYS A 340 -12.06 2.85 9.92
N THR A 341 -13.34 3.19 9.79
CA THR A 341 -14.36 2.27 9.27
C THR A 341 -14.94 2.74 7.95
N SER A 342 -15.50 1.82 7.16
CA SER A 342 -16.27 2.15 5.96
C SER A 342 -17.46 3.07 6.27
N HIS A 343 -18.08 2.90 7.45
CA HIS A 343 -19.15 3.77 7.92
C HIS A 343 -18.67 5.20 8.16
N GLU A 344 -17.55 5.38 8.85
CA GLU A 344 -16.96 6.70 9.12
C GLU A 344 -16.47 7.38 7.85
N MET A 345 -15.83 6.63 6.94
CA MET A 345 -15.44 7.16 5.63
C MET A 345 -16.64 7.73 4.87
N ARG A 346 -17.81 7.09 4.99
CA ARG A 346 -19.07 7.55 4.37
C ARG A 346 -19.72 8.72 5.10
N SER A 347 -19.69 8.74 6.44
CA SER A 347 -20.52 9.62 7.26
C SER A 347 -19.79 10.89 7.71
N LEU A 348 -18.46 10.87 7.78
CA LEU A 348 -17.66 12.03 8.15
C LEU A 348 -17.48 12.96 6.95
N ASP A 349 -17.66 14.25 7.20
CA ASP A 349 -17.70 15.31 6.20
C ASP A 349 -16.43 15.42 5.34
N LEU A 350 -15.25 15.41 5.96
CA LEU A 350 -13.98 15.51 5.23
C LEU A 350 -13.60 14.22 4.48
N ALA A 351 -14.20 13.07 4.84
CA ALA A 351 -13.89 11.77 4.23
C ALA A 351 -14.73 11.48 2.98
N GLY A 352 -15.83 12.22 2.76
CA GLY A 352 -16.79 11.93 1.70
C GLY A 352 -16.23 11.97 0.26
N ALA A 353 -15.18 12.76 0.00
CA ALA A 353 -14.51 12.77 -1.30
C ALA A 353 -13.69 11.49 -1.53
N ALA A 354 -12.91 11.07 -0.53
CA ALA A 354 -12.14 9.84 -0.57
C ALA A 354 -13.05 8.60 -0.65
N TYR A 355 -14.12 8.57 0.15
CA TYR A 355 -15.14 7.51 0.10
C TYR A 355 -15.76 7.38 -1.29
N ARG A 356 -16.23 8.48 -1.90
CA ARG A 356 -16.86 8.41 -3.22
C ARG A 356 -15.89 7.91 -4.29
N LEU A 357 -14.66 8.40 -4.28
CA LEU A 357 -13.64 7.98 -5.25
C LEU A 357 -13.33 6.49 -5.10
N LEU A 358 -13.05 6.04 -3.87
CA LEU A 358 -12.52 4.69 -3.62
C LEU A 358 -13.60 3.61 -3.45
N ALA A 359 -14.83 3.99 -3.14
CA ALA A 359 -15.99 3.09 -3.22
C ALA A 359 -16.57 2.99 -4.66
N GLY A 360 -15.94 3.64 -5.65
CA GLY A 360 -16.37 3.62 -7.04
C GLY A 360 -17.68 4.37 -7.31
N LEU A 361 -18.05 5.32 -6.45
CA LEU A 361 -19.25 6.16 -6.57
C LEU A 361 -18.98 7.49 -7.28
N ASP A 362 -17.72 7.87 -7.46
CA ASP A 362 -17.36 9.06 -8.22
C ASP A 362 -17.66 8.86 -9.72
N PRO A 363 -18.21 9.88 -10.43
CA PRO A 363 -18.48 9.78 -11.87
C PRO A 363 -17.28 9.36 -12.72
N SER A 364 -16.05 9.58 -12.25
CA SER A 364 -14.86 9.09 -12.92
C SER A 364 -14.80 7.58 -13.06
N ARG A 365 -15.41 6.80 -12.15
CA ARG A 365 -15.46 5.34 -12.25
C ARG A 365 -16.15 4.89 -13.53
N GLN A 366 -17.29 5.49 -13.86
CA GLN A 366 -18.04 5.20 -15.07
C GLN A 366 -17.29 5.68 -16.32
N ARG A 367 -16.70 6.88 -16.25
CA ARG A 367 -15.96 7.49 -17.37
C ARG A 367 -14.64 6.78 -17.72
N LEU A 368 -13.89 6.35 -16.71
CA LEU A 368 -12.54 5.80 -16.85
C LEU A 368 -12.51 4.27 -16.75
N GLY A 369 -13.47 3.66 -16.06
CA GLY A 369 -13.59 2.21 -15.98
C GLY A 369 -12.63 1.49 -15.03
N TYR A 370 -11.94 2.19 -14.11
CA TYR A 370 -10.96 1.60 -13.16
C TYR A 370 -11.56 0.66 -12.11
N VAL A 371 -11.12 -0.59 -11.96
CA VAL A 371 -11.64 -1.49 -10.91
C VAL A 371 -10.74 -1.42 -9.68
N LEU A 372 -11.29 -1.09 -8.50
CA LEU A 372 -10.56 -1.02 -7.23
C LEU A 372 -10.70 -2.34 -6.45
N PRO A 373 -9.74 -2.65 -5.55
CA PRO A 373 -9.83 -3.85 -4.72
C PRO A 373 -11.11 -3.83 -3.88
N SER A 374 -11.78 -4.98 -3.80
CA SER A 374 -13.06 -5.12 -3.09
C SER A 374 -12.96 -5.83 -1.74
N LYS A 375 -11.80 -6.43 -1.45
CA LYS A 375 -11.53 -7.17 -0.21
C LYS A 375 -10.14 -6.82 0.31
N LEU A 376 -10.00 -6.77 1.62
CA LEU A 376 -8.68 -6.69 2.24
C LEU A 376 -7.97 -8.04 2.10
N PRO A 377 -6.71 -8.08 1.63
CA PRO A 377 -5.94 -9.32 1.62
C PRO A 377 -5.76 -9.88 3.03
N ASN A 378 -5.78 -11.21 3.13
CA ASN A 378 -5.63 -11.94 4.40
C ASN A 378 -4.42 -12.90 4.40
N GLY A 379 -3.53 -12.76 3.42
CA GLY A 379 -2.37 -13.64 3.22
C GLY A 379 -2.68 -14.97 2.52
N THR A 380 -3.93 -15.21 2.14
CA THR A 380 -4.35 -16.36 1.31
C THR A 380 -4.88 -15.88 -0.04
N TYR A 381 -4.75 -16.70 -1.09
CA TYR A 381 -5.22 -16.39 -2.44
C TYR A 381 -5.58 -17.68 -3.17
N GLN A 382 -6.84 -17.93 -3.51
CA GLN A 382 -7.36 -19.24 -3.98
C GLN A 382 -7.30 -19.46 -5.50
N GLY A 383 -6.92 -18.45 -6.28
CA GLY A 383 -6.70 -18.59 -7.72
C GLY A 383 -5.70 -19.70 -8.05
N HIS A 384 -5.66 -20.21 -9.29
CA HIS A 384 -4.90 -21.41 -9.69
C HIS A 384 -3.46 -21.43 -9.13
N GLN A 385 -3.28 -22.09 -7.98
CA GLN A 385 -2.04 -22.04 -7.21
C GLN A 385 -0.99 -23.02 -7.76
N SER A 386 0.29 -22.64 -7.63
CA SER A 386 1.40 -23.61 -7.76
C SER A 386 1.36 -24.65 -6.63
N THR A 387 1.81 -25.87 -6.92
CA THR A 387 1.94 -26.97 -5.94
C THR A 387 2.83 -26.64 -4.74
N THR A 388 3.69 -25.63 -4.85
CA THR A 388 4.60 -25.19 -3.79
C THR A 388 3.88 -24.48 -2.65
N LEU A 389 2.87 -23.64 -2.95
CA LEU A 389 2.08 -22.91 -1.94
C LEU A 389 1.16 -23.86 -1.14
N GLN A 390 0.65 -24.91 -1.79
CA GLN A 390 -0.19 -25.93 -1.14
C GLN A 390 0.56 -26.71 -0.05
N ARG A 391 1.90 -26.72 -0.06
CA ARG A 391 2.73 -27.33 0.99
C ARG A 391 2.98 -26.40 2.17
N SER A 392 3.03 -25.08 1.97
CA SER A 392 3.27 -24.10 3.04
C SER A 392 2.00 -23.75 3.83
N CYS A 393 0.82 -23.81 3.19
CA CYS A 393 -0.47 -23.46 3.80
C CYS A 393 -1.30 -24.70 4.22
N ARG A 394 -0.82 -25.49 5.20
CA ARG A 394 -1.71 -26.44 5.90
C ARG A 394 -2.34 -25.78 7.12
N ARG A 395 -3.68 -25.73 7.14
CA ARG A 395 -4.51 -25.40 8.30
C ARG A 395 -4.11 -26.31 9.48
N PRO A 396 -3.96 -25.81 10.71
CA PRO A 396 -3.72 -26.66 11.87
C PRO A 396 -4.83 -27.72 11.97
N THR A 397 -4.45 -28.99 12.06
CA THR A 397 -5.37 -30.15 12.05
C THR A 397 -6.12 -30.35 13.37
N SER A 398 -5.86 -29.52 14.37
CA SER A 398 -6.54 -29.56 15.67
C SER A 398 -6.97 -28.16 16.09
N ALA A 399 -8.26 -28.00 16.38
CA ALA A 399 -8.75 -26.84 17.11
C ALA A 399 -8.04 -26.76 18.49
N PRO A 400 -7.63 -25.58 18.96
CA PRO A 400 -7.11 -25.45 20.31
C PRO A 400 -8.18 -25.87 21.32
N PRO A 401 -7.79 -26.54 22.43
CA PRO A 401 -8.75 -27.02 23.42
C PRO A 401 -9.49 -25.82 24.04
N ILE A 402 -10.83 -25.90 24.02
CA ILE A 402 -11.71 -24.96 24.71
C ILE A 402 -11.52 -25.20 26.20
N ASN A 403 -10.74 -24.36 26.87
CA ASN A 403 -10.66 -24.40 28.33
C ASN A 403 -11.83 -23.60 28.90
N ILE A 404 -12.79 -24.34 29.45
CA ILE A 404 -13.98 -23.85 30.14
C ILE A 404 -13.55 -23.27 31.49
N GLY A 405 -13.95 -22.02 31.76
CA GLY A 405 -14.14 -21.51 33.12
C GLY A 405 -13.18 -20.40 33.56
N CYS A 406 -13.68 -19.16 33.61
CA CYS A 406 -13.16 -18.16 34.54
C CYS A 406 -13.71 -18.46 35.95
N PRO A 407 -12.86 -18.64 36.99
CA PRO A 407 -13.34 -18.73 38.35
C PRO A 407 -13.65 -17.33 38.89
N ASN A 408 -14.91 -17.14 39.27
CA ASN A 408 -15.47 -16.14 40.19
C ASN A 408 -15.55 -14.67 39.74
N GLY A 409 -16.79 -14.21 39.51
CA GLY A 409 -17.20 -12.88 39.98
C GLY A 409 -18.11 -12.03 39.07
N SER A 410 -19.36 -12.45 38.88
CA SER A 410 -20.57 -11.63 38.64
C SER A 410 -20.65 -10.69 37.42
N LEU A 411 -21.37 -11.21 36.41
CA LEU A 411 -21.97 -10.54 35.25
C LEU A 411 -23.12 -9.61 35.65
N LEU A 412 -23.25 -8.48 34.94
CA LEU A 412 -24.50 -8.02 34.32
C LEU A 412 -24.15 -7.13 33.11
N GLU A 413 -23.80 -7.75 31.98
CA GLU A 413 -23.96 -7.14 30.65
C GLU A 413 -25.23 -7.73 30.01
N PRO A 414 -26.04 -6.94 29.28
CA PRO A 414 -26.92 -7.50 28.27
C PRO A 414 -26.10 -7.91 27.03
N PRO A 415 -26.47 -9.01 26.34
CA PRO A 415 -25.64 -9.63 25.31
C PRO A 415 -25.51 -8.75 24.06
N CYS A 416 -24.30 -8.74 23.48
CA CYS A 416 -24.09 -8.36 22.09
C CYS A 416 -25.08 -9.11 21.19
N PRO A 417 -25.90 -8.43 20.37
CA PRO A 417 -26.78 -9.09 19.44
C PRO A 417 -25.96 -9.73 18.30
N ASP A 418 -26.27 -11.00 18.07
CA ASP A 418 -25.76 -11.89 17.05
C ASP A 418 -25.57 -11.26 15.66
N SER A 419 -24.33 -11.37 15.18
CA SER A 419 -23.97 -11.91 13.86
C SER A 419 -25.12 -12.12 12.86
N ARG A 420 -25.54 -11.05 12.21
CA ARG A 420 -26.12 -11.06 10.85
C ARG A 420 -25.70 -9.74 10.21
N TRP A 421 -25.50 -9.76 8.88
CA TRP A 421 -25.00 -8.66 8.02
C TRP A 421 -23.49 -8.69 7.74
N CYS A 422 -23.03 -9.75 7.08
CA CYS A 422 -22.15 -9.59 5.92
C CYS A 422 -23.05 -9.56 4.68
N LEU A 423 -23.10 -8.42 3.98
CA LEU A 423 -23.47 -8.29 2.57
C LEU A 423 -22.41 -7.41 1.92
#